data_AF-A0A1I0IYF5-F1
#
_entry.id   AF-A0A1I0IYF5-F1
#
_cell.length_a   1.000
_cell.length_b   1.000
_cell.length_c   1.000
_cell.angle_alpha   90.00
_cell.angle_beta   90.00
_cell.angle_gamma   90.00
#
_symmetry.space_group_name_H-M   'P 1'
#
loop_
_entity.id
_entity.type
_entity.pdbx_description
1 polymer ?
#
loop_
_entity_poly.entity_id
_entity_poly.type
_entity_poly.pdbx_seq_one_letter_code
_entity_poly.pdbx_strand_id
1 'polypeptide(L)'
;MSNLAGLPPLGQKQQKSKPRPDYLAAVRELPCCICYHFGFPQIGPSYAHHTICGRYSQRRTPDTQAIPLCYGHHQGAMGIHTSPKWWVSEFGPDTDFIAGTQDQLAHLLR
;
A
#
# COMPACT_ATOMS: atom_id res chain seq x y z
N MET A 1 4.68 -19.02 32.14
CA MET A 1 4.97 -17.61 31.84
C MET A 1 4.58 -17.36 30.40
N SER A 2 3.43 -16.73 30.17
CA SER A 2 2.95 -16.44 28.82
C SER A 2 3.58 -15.13 28.35
N ASN A 3 4.10 -15.13 27.13
CA ASN A 3 4.70 -13.94 26.53
C ASN A 3 3.62 -12.91 26.21
N LEU A 4 3.44 -11.94 27.11
CA LEU A 4 2.45 -10.86 26.99
C LEU A 4 2.66 -9.99 25.74
N ALA A 5 3.89 -9.95 25.21
CA ALA A 5 4.23 -9.15 24.03
C ALA A 5 4.04 -9.90 22.70
N GLY A 6 3.77 -11.22 22.73
CA GLY A 6 3.64 -12.03 21.51
C GLY A 6 4.91 -12.07 20.65
N LEU A 7 6.06 -11.68 21.21
CA LEU A 7 7.33 -11.62 20.48
C LEU A 7 7.96 -13.01 20.33
N PRO A 8 8.62 -13.33 19.21
CA PRO A 8 9.38 -14.57 19.12
C PRO A 8 10.54 -14.58 20.14
N PRO A 9 11.07 -15.77 20.51
CA PRO A 9 12.25 -15.88 21.35
C PRO A 9 13.41 -15.01 20.84
N LEU A 10 14.22 -14.47 21.77
CA LEU A 10 15.38 -13.64 21.44
C LEU A 10 16.27 -14.35 20.40
N GLY A 11 16.59 -13.63 19.32
CA GLY A 11 17.37 -14.16 18.19
C GLY A 11 16.55 -14.75 17.04
N GLN A 12 15.24 -14.98 17.22
CA GLN A 12 14.38 -15.44 16.12
C GLN A 12 13.78 -14.27 15.33
N LYS A 13 13.92 -14.31 14.01
CA LYS A 13 13.36 -13.29 13.11
C LYS A 13 11.83 -13.40 13.09
N GLN A 14 11.15 -12.27 13.29
CA GLN A 14 9.70 -12.17 13.05
C GLN A 14 9.34 -12.69 11.65
N GLN A 15 8.31 -13.52 11.57
CA GLN A 15 7.85 -14.13 10.32
C GLN A 15 7.38 -13.05 9.33
N LYS A 16 7.64 -13.28 8.04
CA LYS A 16 7.14 -12.41 6.96
C LYS A 16 5.68 -12.73 6.68
N SER A 17 4.91 -11.73 6.29
CA SER A 17 3.57 -11.95 5.74
C SER A 17 3.64 -12.87 4.53
N LYS A 18 2.64 -13.75 4.37
CA LYS A 18 2.54 -14.63 3.19
C LYS A 18 2.37 -13.77 1.93
N PRO A 19 3.11 -14.07 0.84
CA PRO A 19 2.89 -13.41 -0.44
C PRO A 19 1.47 -13.63 -0.97
N ARG A 20 0.91 -12.62 -1.64
CA ARG A 20 -0.39 -12.66 -2.34
C ARG A 20 -0.23 -12.08 -3.76
N PRO A 21 0.41 -12.81 -4.68
CA PRO A 21 0.62 -12.34 -6.05
C PRO A 21 -0.70 -12.12 -6.81
N ASP A 22 -1.74 -12.89 -6.47
CA ASP A 22 -3.12 -12.72 -6.93
C ASP A 22 -3.69 -11.35 -6.54
N TYR A 23 -3.50 -10.94 -5.27
CA TYR A 23 -3.92 -9.63 -4.78
C TYR A 23 -3.17 -8.51 -5.49
N LEU A 24 -1.84 -8.63 -5.61
CA LEU A 24 -1.04 -7.62 -6.29
C LEU A 24 -1.39 -7.51 -7.78
N ALA A 25 -1.76 -8.60 -8.44
CA ALA A 25 -2.25 -8.57 -9.82
C ALA A 25 -3.56 -7.79 -9.89
N ALA A 26 -4.54 -8.11 -9.04
CA ALA A 26 -5.81 -7.41 -9.02
C ALA A 26 -5.69 -5.91 -8.69
N VAL A 27 -4.77 -5.54 -7.79
CA VAL A 27 -4.47 -4.11 -7.50
C VAL A 27 -4.01 -3.37 -8.76
N ARG A 28 -3.21 -3.99 -9.64
CA ARG A 28 -2.73 -3.33 -10.87
C ARG A 28 -3.83 -3.03 -11.88
N GLU A 29 -4.94 -3.77 -11.80
CA GLU A 29 -6.12 -3.58 -12.65
C GLU A 29 -7.06 -2.49 -12.15
N LEU A 30 -6.89 -1.99 -10.92
CA LEU A 30 -7.68 -0.89 -10.38
C LEU A 30 -7.17 0.47 -10.86
N PRO A 31 -8.06 1.49 -10.99
CA PRO A 31 -7.61 2.86 -11.21
C PRO A 31 -6.78 3.36 -10.03
N CYS A 32 -5.91 4.34 -10.29
CA CYS A 32 -5.13 4.99 -9.25
C CYS A 32 -6.07 5.60 -8.21
N CYS A 33 -5.93 5.18 -6.95
CA CYS A 33 -6.85 5.59 -5.89
C CYS A 33 -6.86 7.10 -5.68
N ILE A 34 -5.72 7.79 -5.87
CA ILE A 34 -5.64 9.25 -5.80
C ILE A 34 -6.33 9.91 -6.99
N CYS A 35 -6.04 9.48 -8.22
CA CYS A 35 -6.70 10.04 -9.39
C CYS A 35 -8.23 9.88 -9.31
N TYR A 36 -8.70 8.71 -8.88
CA TYR A 36 -10.11 8.42 -8.71
C TYR A 36 -10.75 9.28 -7.62
N HIS A 37 -10.17 9.31 -6.42
CA HIS A 37 -10.77 9.99 -5.27
C HIS A 37 -10.81 11.52 -5.44
N PHE A 38 -9.77 12.10 -6.03
CA PHE A 38 -9.63 13.56 -6.18
C PHE A 38 -10.03 14.07 -7.58
N GLY A 39 -10.51 13.20 -8.47
CA GLY A 39 -10.98 13.57 -9.80
C GLY A 39 -9.88 14.01 -10.77
N PHE A 40 -8.63 13.55 -10.58
CA PHE A 40 -7.55 13.85 -11.51
C PHE A 40 -7.57 12.94 -12.74
N PRO A 41 -7.16 13.45 -13.92
CA PRO A 41 -6.92 12.58 -15.06
C PRO A 41 -5.77 11.61 -14.76
N GLN A 42 -6.01 10.32 -14.94
CA GLN A 42 -4.97 9.31 -14.84
C GLN A 42 -4.21 9.19 -16.16
N ILE A 43 -2.89 9.25 -16.08
CA ILE A 43 -1.99 8.99 -17.22
C ILE A 43 -1.27 7.65 -16.99
N GLY A 44 -1.51 6.69 -17.88
CA GLY A 44 -0.90 5.36 -17.82
C GLY A 44 -1.55 4.39 -16.82
N PRO A 45 -1.00 3.17 -16.67
CA PRO A 45 -1.55 2.13 -15.82
C PRO A 45 -1.28 2.40 -14.33
N SER A 46 -1.96 1.64 -13.47
CA SER A 46 -1.67 1.57 -12.05
C SER A 46 -0.60 0.51 -11.75
N TYR A 47 0.14 0.74 -10.67
CA TYR A 47 1.10 -0.18 -10.10
C TYR A 47 0.69 -0.47 -8.66
N ALA A 48 0.99 -1.68 -8.18
CA ALA A 48 0.80 -2.01 -6.77
C ALA A 48 1.87 -1.31 -5.93
N HIS A 49 1.44 -0.36 -5.09
CA HIS A 49 2.26 0.36 -4.12
C HIS A 49 2.09 -0.25 -2.74
N HIS A 50 3.18 -0.69 -2.12
CA HIS A 50 3.16 -1.13 -0.72
C HIS A 50 3.29 0.09 0.18
N THR A 51 2.29 0.33 1.02
CA THR A 51 2.20 1.53 1.87
C THR A 51 3.46 1.76 2.72
N ILE A 52 3.85 3.03 2.82
CA ILE A 52 5.09 3.48 3.44
C ILE A 52 4.86 4.53 4.54
N CYS A 53 3.69 5.14 4.65
CA CYS A 53 3.41 6.11 5.70
C CYS A 53 3.34 5.44 7.09
N GLY A 54 3.78 6.16 8.12
CA GLY A 54 3.67 5.72 9.51
C GLY A 54 4.51 4.50 9.90
N ARG A 55 5.38 3.98 9.03
CA ARG A 55 6.22 2.81 9.32
C ARG A 55 7.62 3.19 9.78
N TYR A 56 8.13 2.44 10.76
CA TYR A 56 9.51 2.54 11.25
C TYR A 56 10.38 1.33 10.84
N SER A 57 9.91 0.54 9.89
CA SER A 57 10.58 -0.66 9.38
C SER A 57 10.84 -0.55 7.88
N GLN A 58 11.97 -1.11 7.44
CA GLN A 58 12.26 -1.33 6.01
C GLN A 58 11.53 -2.56 5.44
N ARG A 59 10.80 -3.29 6.27
CA ARG A 59 9.97 -4.41 5.81
C ARG A 59 8.79 -3.87 5.00
N ARG A 60 8.57 -4.50 3.86
CA ARG A 60 7.37 -4.29 3.05
C ARG A 60 6.13 -4.62 3.87
N THR A 61 5.09 -3.80 3.74
CA THR A 61 3.77 -4.10 4.28
C THR A 61 3.21 -5.37 3.61
N PRO A 62 2.25 -6.07 4.26
CA PRO A 62 1.57 -7.19 3.63
C PRO A 62 1.03 -6.84 2.25
N ASP A 63 1.03 -7.79 1.33
CA ASP A 63 0.54 -7.56 -0.04
C ASP A 63 -0.93 -7.08 -0.06
N THR A 64 -1.73 -7.49 0.92
CA THR A 64 -3.12 -7.06 1.12
C THR A 64 -3.27 -5.61 1.58
N GLN A 65 -2.17 -4.92 1.88
CA GLN A 65 -2.14 -3.48 2.15
C GLN A 65 -1.62 -2.67 0.97
N ALA A 66 -1.37 -3.32 -0.19
CA ALA A 66 -1.00 -2.58 -1.39
C ALA A 66 -2.19 -1.79 -1.95
N ILE A 67 -1.90 -0.59 -2.47
CA ILE A 67 -2.88 0.31 -3.10
C ILE A 67 -2.51 0.57 -4.57
N PRO A 68 -3.47 0.88 -5.46
CA PRO A 68 -3.20 1.17 -6.86
C PRO A 68 -2.75 2.61 -7.05
N LEU A 69 -1.54 2.82 -7.58
CA LEU A 69 -1.03 4.16 -7.93
C LEU A 69 -0.52 4.22 -9.37
N CYS A 70 -0.89 5.28 -10.11
CA CYS A 70 -0.28 5.56 -11.41
C CYS A 70 1.18 6.00 -11.25
N TYR A 71 1.97 6.04 -12.33
CA TYR A 71 3.38 6.45 -12.25
C TYR A 71 3.55 7.82 -11.57
N GLY A 72 2.74 8.82 -11.94
CA GLY A 72 2.81 10.17 -11.38
C GLY A 72 2.68 10.21 -9.86
N HIS A 73 1.72 9.45 -9.32
CA HIS A 73 1.48 9.34 -7.88
C HIS A 73 2.41 8.32 -7.18
N HIS A 74 2.95 7.34 -7.90
CA HIS A 74 3.82 6.32 -7.31
C HIS A 74 5.28 6.79 -7.22
N GLN A 75 5.88 7.12 -8.36
CA GLN A 75 7.32 7.36 -8.55
C GLN A 75 7.63 8.69 -9.26
N GLY A 76 6.61 9.44 -9.69
CA GLY A 76 6.78 10.74 -10.34
C GLY A 76 7.39 11.79 -9.40
N ALA A 77 7.62 13.01 -9.93
CA ALA A 77 8.23 14.10 -9.17
C ALA A 77 7.50 14.41 -7.84
N MET A 78 6.17 14.31 -7.86
CA MET A 78 5.29 14.51 -6.70
C MET A 78 4.71 13.17 -6.18
N GLY A 79 5.29 12.05 -6.60
CA GLY A 79 4.87 10.72 -6.16
C GLY A 79 5.31 10.42 -4.74
N ILE A 80 4.64 9.46 -4.09
CA ILE A 80 4.87 9.16 -2.67
C ILE A 80 6.30 8.72 -2.35
N HIS A 81 6.98 8.01 -3.26
CA HIS A 81 8.38 7.61 -3.06
C HIS A 81 9.37 8.76 -3.22
N THR A 82 9.03 9.78 -4.01
CA THR A 82 9.90 10.92 -4.30
C THR A 82 9.67 12.06 -3.30
N SER A 83 8.41 12.35 -2.96
CA SER A 83 7.99 13.52 -2.18
C SER A 83 6.97 13.15 -1.09
N PRO A 84 7.30 12.25 -0.14
CA PRO A 84 6.33 11.72 0.84
C PRO A 84 5.74 12.78 1.77
N LYS A 85 6.51 13.82 2.14
CA LYS A 85 6.00 14.92 2.98
C LYS A 85 4.92 15.73 2.26
N TRP A 86 5.16 16.03 0.99
CA TRP A 86 4.18 16.72 0.15
C TRP A 86 2.95 15.85 -0.05
N TRP A 87 3.15 14.58 -0.42
CA TRP A 87 2.05 13.62 -0.56
C TRP A 87 1.11 13.62 0.64
N VAL A 88 1.67 13.46 1.85
CA VAL A 88 0.87 13.39 3.08
C VAL A 88 0.13 14.71 3.35
N SER A 89 0.73 15.85 3.00
CA SER A 89 0.08 17.16 3.12
C SER A 89 -1.14 17.31 2.20
N GLU A 90 -1.07 16.76 0.99
CA GLU A 90 -2.13 16.92 -0.01
C GLU A 90 -3.22 15.85 0.08
N PHE A 91 -2.83 14.59 0.31
CA PHE A 91 -3.72 13.43 0.20
C PHE A 91 -3.93 12.67 1.50
N GLY A 92 -3.17 12.99 2.55
CA GLY A 92 -3.09 12.16 3.75
C GLY A 92 -2.15 10.96 3.58
N PRO A 93 -1.99 10.13 4.63
CA PRO A 93 -1.12 8.95 4.56
C PRO A 93 -1.67 7.90 3.59
N ASP A 94 -0.77 7.22 2.87
CA ASP A 94 -1.17 6.17 1.91
C ASP A 94 -1.97 5.01 2.52
N THR A 95 -1.85 4.82 3.84
CA THR A 95 -2.63 3.84 4.60
C THR A 95 -4.13 4.10 4.55
N ASP A 96 -4.57 5.34 4.34
CA ASP A 96 -5.99 5.69 4.33
C ASP A 96 -6.72 5.12 3.10
N PHE A 97 -5.97 4.79 2.05
CA PHE A 97 -6.52 4.23 0.81
C PHE A 97 -6.56 2.69 0.79
N ILE A 98 -6.13 2.02 1.88
CA ILE A 98 -6.13 0.56 1.97
C ILE A 98 -7.56 0.02 1.95
N ALA A 99 -8.44 0.55 2.80
CA ALA A 99 -9.81 0.05 2.95
C ALA A 99 -10.59 0.12 1.62
N GLY A 100 -10.57 1.28 0.96
CA GLY A 100 -11.22 1.44 -0.35
C GLY A 100 -10.62 0.58 -1.47
N THR A 101 -9.34 0.20 -1.36
CA THR A 101 -8.73 -0.79 -2.27
C THR A 101 -9.27 -2.20 -1.98
N GLN A 102 -9.34 -2.58 -0.70
CA GLN A 102 -9.85 -3.89 -0.29
C GLN A 102 -11.33 -4.06 -0.65
N ASP A 103 -12.14 -3.02 -0.47
CA ASP A 103 -13.56 -3.03 -0.84
C ASP A 103 -13.75 -3.26 -2.34
N GLN A 104 -12.94 -2.62 -3.18
CA GLN A 104 -12.96 -2.84 -4.62
C GLN A 104 -12.53 -4.26 -5.01
N LEU A 105 -11.69 -4.92 -4.22
CA LEU A 105 -11.22 -6.28 -4.51
C LEU A 105 -12.06 -7.38 -3.87
N ALA A 106 -12.93 -7.04 -2.91
CA ALA A 106 -13.70 -8.01 -2.12
C ALA A 106 -14.58 -8.93 -2.97
N HIS A 107 -15.03 -8.47 -4.15
CA HIS A 107 -15.83 -9.28 -5.06
C HIS A 107 -14.99 -10.18 -5.99
N LEU A 108 -13.68 -9.92 -6.11
CA LEU A 108 -12.76 -10.62 -7.00
C LEU A 108 -11.94 -11.68 -6.27
N LEU A 109 -11.58 -11.43 -5.01
CA LEU A 109 -10.66 -12.24 -4.24
C LEU A 109 -11.31 -12.66 -2.92
N ARG A 110 -11.39 -13.97 -2.68
CA ARG A 110 -11.87 -14.56 -1.42
C ARG A 110 -10.71 -14.91 -0.49
#